data_AF-A0A8H6GAA1-F1
#
_entry.id   AF-A0A8H6GAA1-F1
#
_cell.length_a   1.000
_cell.length_b   1.000
_cell.length_c   1.000
_cell.angle_alpha   90.00
_cell.angle_beta   90.00
_cell.angle_gamma   90.00
#
_symmetry.space_group_name_H-M   'P 1'
#
loop_
_entity.id
_entity.type
_entity.pdbx_description
1 polymer ?
#
loop_
_entity_poly.entity_id
_entity_poly.type
_entity_poly.pdbx_seq_one_letter_code
_entity_poly.pdbx_strand_id
1 'polypeptide(L)'
;MQKDLDDWGWTCAEAVPLQRWIDLFKQNRVLETENSIEKLSTLLSSVASIQDIAIQRLRVDLVGVNKLLSSAEEFVELLGTPMYQSAITPLQQQIKRGILTANRSAVSIQKVTDRKLAEIEAEREKLKRQEEEIEWYQNENLSKIQDSLERDIFAAMAQAKDTLPDI
;
A
#
# COMPACT_ATOMS: atom_id res chain seq x y z
N MET A 1 -2.65 -43.75 16.00
CA MET A 1 -2.63 -42.64 16.99
C MET A 1 -1.97 -43.03 18.30
N GLN A 2 -2.44 -44.01 19.09
CA GLN A 2 -1.76 -44.37 20.36
C GLN A 2 -0.30 -44.80 20.15
N LYS A 3 -0.06 -45.67 19.16
CA LYS A 3 1.30 -46.08 18.77
C LYS A 3 2.18 -44.89 18.39
N ASP A 4 1.65 -43.93 17.63
CA ASP A 4 2.40 -42.75 17.19
C ASP A 4 2.74 -41.82 18.37
N LEU A 5 1.84 -41.73 19.36
CA LEU A 5 2.08 -40.99 20.61
C LEU A 5 3.18 -41.63 21.44
N ASP A 6 3.13 -42.96 21.59
CA ASP A 6 4.14 -43.73 22.31
C ASP A 6 5.52 -43.60 21.62
N ASP A 7 5.56 -43.68 20.28
CA ASP A 7 6.78 -43.50 19.47
C ASP A 7 7.36 -42.07 19.58
N TRP A 8 6.53 -41.07 19.84
CA TRP A 8 6.97 -39.69 20.09
C TRP A 8 7.26 -39.38 21.56
N GLY A 9 7.01 -40.32 22.47
CA GLY A 9 7.20 -40.15 23.91
C GLY A 9 6.16 -39.25 24.59
N TRP A 10 4.95 -39.12 24.01
CA TRP A 10 3.86 -38.32 24.58
C TRP A 10 2.76 -39.19 25.15
N THR A 11 2.26 -38.85 26.32
CA THR A 11 1.16 -39.58 26.98
C THR A 11 -0.22 -38.99 26.66
N CYS A 12 -0.28 -37.84 26.00
CA CYS A 12 -1.48 -37.05 25.79
C CYS A 12 -1.44 -36.43 24.40
N ALA A 13 -2.53 -36.57 23.64
CA ALA A 13 -2.62 -36.12 22.27
C ALA A 13 -2.63 -34.59 22.14
N GLU A 14 -3.26 -33.94 23.11
CA GLU A 14 -3.41 -32.50 23.23
C GLU A 14 -2.09 -31.79 23.53
N ALA A 15 -1.12 -32.52 24.08
CA ALA A 15 0.21 -32.00 24.40
C ALA A 15 1.16 -31.99 23.19
N VAL A 16 0.82 -32.73 22.12
CA VAL A 16 1.62 -32.78 20.90
C VAL A 16 1.41 -31.51 20.06
N PRO A 17 2.49 -30.86 19.56
CA PRO A 17 2.38 -29.70 18.67
C PRO A 17 1.52 -30.00 17.45
N LEU A 18 0.67 -29.05 17.05
CA LEU A 18 -0.26 -29.24 15.93
C LEU A 18 0.47 -29.54 14.61
N GLN A 19 1.65 -28.94 14.41
CA GLN A 19 2.53 -29.23 13.28
C GLN A 19 2.84 -30.73 13.16
N ARG A 20 3.08 -31.41 14.28
CA ARG A 20 3.44 -32.83 14.29
C ARG A 20 2.26 -33.73 13.93
N TRP A 21 1.06 -33.35 14.37
CA TRP A 21 -0.19 -33.98 13.90
C TRP A 21 -0.38 -33.78 12.40
N ILE A 22 -0.20 -32.56 11.90
CA ILE A 22 -0.33 -32.22 10.49
C ILE A 22 0.63 -33.03 9.62
N ASP A 23 1.89 -33.16 10.03
CA ASP A 23 2.89 -33.93 9.28
C ASP A 23 2.52 -35.41 9.21
N LEU A 24 2.01 -35.98 10.31
CA LEU A 24 1.51 -37.35 10.32
C LEU A 24 0.29 -37.54 9.41
N PHE A 25 -0.65 -36.60 9.41
CA PHE A 25 -1.83 -36.67 8.54
C PHE A 25 -1.46 -36.56 7.05
N LYS A 26 -0.47 -35.73 6.70
CA LYS A 26 0.06 -35.63 5.33
C LYS A 26 0.74 -36.93 4.88
N GLN A 27 1.47 -37.60 5.75
CA GLN A 27 2.18 -38.84 5.43
C GLN A 27 1.25 -40.02 5.23
N ASN A 28 0.14 -40.08 5.98
CA ASN A 28 -0.71 -41.27 6.00
C ASN A 28 -1.59 -41.45 4.75
N ARG A 29 -1.76 -40.45 3.86
CA ARG A 29 -2.53 -40.53 2.60
C ARG A 29 -3.93 -41.19 2.68
N VAL A 30 -4.51 -41.35 3.88
CA VAL A 30 -5.75 -42.11 4.11
C VAL A 30 -7.00 -41.37 3.56
N LEU A 31 -6.86 -40.10 3.17
CA LEU A 31 -7.99 -39.23 2.85
C LEU A 31 -8.02 -38.87 1.34
N GLU A 32 -8.63 -39.77 0.57
CA GLU A 32 -9.18 -39.62 -0.80
C GLU A 32 -8.27 -39.10 -1.94
N THR A 33 -8.81 -39.08 -3.16
CA THR A 33 -8.15 -38.88 -4.50
C THR A 33 -7.05 -37.80 -4.61
N GLU A 34 -6.13 -37.92 -5.58
CA GLU A 34 -4.98 -36.99 -5.75
C GLU A 34 -5.32 -35.50 -5.64
N ASN A 35 -6.44 -35.07 -6.22
CA ASN A 35 -6.86 -33.65 -6.22
C ASN A 35 -7.39 -33.17 -4.85
N SER A 36 -7.88 -34.07 -4.00
CA SER A 36 -8.29 -33.76 -2.61
C SER A 36 -7.10 -33.75 -1.65
N ILE A 37 -6.03 -34.52 -1.95
CA ILE A 37 -4.81 -34.58 -1.14
C ILE A 37 -4.07 -33.24 -1.14
N GLU A 38 -3.88 -32.62 -2.30
CA GLU A 38 -3.17 -31.34 -2.39
C GLU A 38 -3.92 -30.22 -1.66
N LYS A 39 -5.24 -30.15 -1.83
CA LYS A 39 -6.08 -29.17 -1.13
C LYS A 39 -6.02 -29.37 0.39
N LEU A 40 -6.18 -30.60 0.86
CA LEU A 40 -6.11 -30.91 2.29
C LEU A 40 -4.72 -30.62 2.86
N SER A 41 -3.65 -30.96 2.15
CA SER A 41 -2.27 -30.66 2.57
C SER A 41 -2.03 -29.14 2.69
N THR A 42 -2.54 -28.38 1.73
CA THR A 42 -2.44 -26.91 1.72
C THR A 42 -3.22 -26.32 2.89
N LEU A 43 -4.44 -26.80 3.13
CA LEU A 43 -5.29 -26.39 4.25
C LEU A 43 -4.63 -26.67 5.60
N LEU A 44 -4.14 -27.89 5.81
CA LEU A 44 -3.43 -28.27 7.03
C LEU A 44 -2.20 -27.40 7.25
N SER A 45 -1.41 -27.13 6.20
CA SER A 45 -0.23 -26.23 6.30
C SER A 45 -0.62 -24.80 6.69
N SER A 46 -1.73 -24.30 6.16
CA SER A 46 -2.27 -22.98 6.49
C SER A 46 -2.67 -22.91 7.97
N VAL A 47 -3.34 -23.95 8.49
CA VAL A 47 -3.74 -24.02 9.90
C VAL A 47 -2.54 -24.15 10.84
N ALA A 48 -1.52 -24.94 10.49
CA ALA A 48 -0.24 -24.95 11.21
C ALA A 48 0.37 -23.55 11.30
N SER A 49 0.37 -22.83 10.18
CA SER A 49 0.91 -21.48 10.10
C SER A 49 0.19 -20.52 11.06
N ILE A 50 -1.12 -20.70 11.31
CA ILE A 50 -1.86 -19.89 12.30
C ILE A 50 -1.27 -20.06 13.69
N GLN A 51 -0.99 -21.31 14.09
CA GLN A 51 -0.38 -21.59 15.39
C GLN A 51 1.02 -20.97 15.48
N ASP A 52 1.85 -21.14 14.45
CA ASP A 52 3.20 -20.56 14.42
C ASP A 52 3.18 -19.03 14.49
N ILE A 53 2.30 -18.39 13.73
CA ILE A 53 2.09 -16.94 13.76
C ILE A 53 1.68 -16.49 15.17
N ALA A 54 0.79 -17.22 15.84
CA ALA A 54 0.32 -16.89 17.18
C ALA A 54 1.44 -17.04 18.24
N ILE A 55 2.21 -18.13 18.18
CA ILE A 55 3.30 -18.42 19.12
C ILE A 55 4.46 -17.42 18.93
N GLN A 56 4.89 -17.23 17.67
CA GLN A 56 6.05 -16.41 17.34
C GLN A 56 5.70 -14.93 17.14
N ARG A 57 4.41 -14.56 17.20
CA ARG A 57 3.90 -13.20 16.97
C ARG A 57 4.35 -12.61 15.64
N LEU A 58 4.31 -13.42 14.59
CA LEU A 58 4.72 -13.00 13.25
C LEU A 58 3.76 -11.94 12.70
N ARG A 59 4.32 -10.96 11.97
CA ARG A 59 3.50 -9.97 11.28
C ARG A 59 2.86 -10.60 10.05
N VAL A 60 1.57 -10.35 9.88
CA VAL A 60 0.78 -10.80 8.73
C VAL A 60 0.00 -9.61 8.20
N ASP A 61 -0.04 -9.46 6.89
CA ASP A 61 -0.84 -8.43 6.24
C ASP A 61 -2.34 -8.79 6.26
N LEU A 62 -3.20 -7.82 5.94
CA LEU A 62 -4.66 -8.02 5.95
C LEU A 62 -5.11 -9.11 4.98
N VAL A 63 -4.42 -9.24 3.84
CA VAL A 63 -4.70 -10.28 2.84
C VAL A 63 -4.38 -11.67 3.41
N GLY A 64 -3.22 -11.82 4.05
CA GLY A 64 -2.80 -13.04 4.72
C GLY A 64 -3.73 -13.41 5.87
N VAL A 65 -4.13 -12.45 6.71
CA VAL A 65 -5.10 -12.69 7.79
C VAL A 65 -6.42 -13.23 7.25
N ASN A 66 -6.95 -12.65 6.17
CA ASN A 66 -8.20 -13.13 5.57
C ASN A 66 -8.06 -14.55 5.00
N LYS A 67 -6.94 -14.88 4.36
CA LYS A 67 -6.66 -16.25 3.88
C LYS A 67 -6.61 -17.26 5.02
N LEU A 68 -5.88 -16.93 6.09
CA LEU A 68 -5.75 -17.79 7.27
C LEU A 68 -7.11 -18.05 7.93
N LEU A 69 -7.96 -17.02 8.06
CA LEU A 69 -9.32 -17.18 8.61
C LEU A 69 -10.21 -18.06 7.73
N SER A 70 -10.12 -17.92 6.40
CA SER A 70 -10.84 -18.81 5.48
C SER A 70 -10.36 -20.26 5.60
N SER A 71 -9.05 -20.49 5.72
CA SER A 71 -8.51 -21.83 5.99
C SER A 71 -8.96 -22.38 7.35
N ALA A 72 -9.04 -21.56 8.39
CA ALA A 72 -9.53 -22.00 9.69
C ALA A 72 -11.00 -22.41 9.66
N GLU A 73 -11.83 -21.66 8.91
CA GLU A 73 -13.25 -21.97 8.71
C GLU A 73 -13.44 -23.28 7.93
N GLU A 74 -12.75 -23.43 6.80
CA GLU A 74 -12.78 -24.66 5.99
C GLU A 74 -12.29 -25.87 6.78
N PHE A 75 -11.25 -25.72 7.60
CA PHE A 75 -10.75 -26.80 8.44
C PHE A 75 -11.76 -27.22 9.51
N VAL A 76 -12.41 -26.27 10.18
CA VAL A 76 -13.42 -26.59 11.21
C VAL A 76 -14.68 -27.21 10.60
N GLU A 77 -15.06 -26.78 9.40
CA GLU A 77 -16.14 -27.40 8.63
C GLU A 77 -15.82 -28.86 8.29
N LEU A 78 -14.59 -29.15 7.82
CA LEU A 78 -14.13 -30.52 7.57
C LEU A 78 -14.13 -31.40 8.82
N LEU A 79 -13.78 -30.83 9.98
CA LEU A 79 -13.83 -31.55 11.25
C LEU A 79 -15.27 -31.82 11.73
N GLY A 80 -16.28 -31.18 11.14
CA GLY A 80 -17.67 -31.35 11.52
C GLY A 80 -17.93 -30.92 12.97
N THR A 81 -17.32 -29.81 13.41
CA THR A 81 -17.37 -29.33 14.81
C THR A 81 -18.10 -27.98 14.94
N PRO A 82 -19.45 -27.96 15.10
CA PRO A 82 -20.25 -26.73 15.07
C PRO A 82 -19.87 -25.71 16.14
N MET A 83 -19.39 -26.19 17.30
CA MET A 83 -18.94 -25.34 18.41
C MET A 83 -17.82 -24.39 17.95
N TYR A 84 -16.78 -24.90 17.28
CA TYR A 84 -15.68 -24.07 16.82
C TYR A 84 -16.07 -23.16 15.65
N GLN A 85 -17.02 -23.61 14.83
CA GLN A 85 -17.54 -22.79 13.74
C GLN A 85 -18.22 -21.53 14.27
N SER A 86 -19.02 -21.67 15.34
CA SER A 86 -19.67 -20.53 16.02
C SER A 86 -18.69 -19.52 16.61
N ALA A 87 -17.45 -19.92 16.90
CA ALA A 87 -16.40 -19.04 17.41
C ALA A 87 -15.63 -18.33 16.28
N ILE A 88 -15.38 -19.00 15.16
CA ILE A 88 -14.60 -18.46 14.03
C ILE A 88 -15.42 -17.49 13.18
N THR A 89 -16.69 -17.81 12.90
CA THR A 89 -17.53 -17.00 12.00
C THR A 89 -17.65 -15.53 12.45
N PRO A 90 -17.90 -15.21 13.74
CA PRO A 90 -17.96 -13.82 14.20
C PRO A 90 -16.64 -13.06 14.02
N LEU A 91 -15.50 -13.72 14.28
CA LEU A 91 -14.16 -13.13 14.10
C LEU A 91 -13.91 -12.79 12.64
N GLN A 92 -14.24 -13.71 11.74
CA GLN A 92 -14.10 -13.50 10.31
C GLN A 92 -14.97 -12.33 9.82
N GLN A 93 -16.22 -12.25 10.28
CA GLN A 93 -17.11 -11.14 9.95
C GLN A 93 -16.59 -9.80 10.48
N GLN A 94 -16.08 -9.77 11.71
CA GLN A 94 -15.52 -8.55 12.31
C GLN A 94 -14.31 -8.05 11.52
N ILE A 95 -13.41 -8.95 11.14
CA ILE A 95 -12.20 -8.61 10.37
C ILE A 95 -12.57 -8.14 8.97
N LYS A 96 -13.49 -8.83 8.28
CA LYS A 96 -14.03 -8.39 6.97
C LYS A 96 -14.64 -6.98 7.06
N ARG A 97 -15.43 -6.68 8.09
CA ARG A 97 -15.96 -5.33 8.33
C ARG A 97 -14.87 -4.30 8.57
N GLY A 98 -13.86 -4.66 9.36
CA GLY A 98 -12.69 -3.81 9.62
C GLY A 98 -11.94 -3.46 8.34
N ILE A 99 -11.64 -4.45 7.49
CA ILE A 99 -11.00 -4.28 6.18
C ILE A 99 -11.82 -3.34 5.30
N LEU A 100 -13.13 -3.58 5.17
CA LEU A 100 -14.01 -2.74 4.36
C LEU A 100 -14.03 -1.28 4.83
N THR A 101 -14.03 -1.08 6.15
CA THR A 101 -14.04 0.27 6.75
C THR A 101 -12.71 0.99 6.52
N ALA A 102 -11.59 0.28 6.69
CA ALA A 102 -10.25 0.80 6.42
C ALA A 102 -10.10 1.20 4.95
N ASN A 103 -10.53 0.35 4.01
CA ASN A 103 -10.47 0.62 2.58
C ASN A 103 -11.30 1.84 2.19
N ARG A 104 -12.53 1.97 2.73
CA ARG A 104 -13.36 3.17 2.50
C ARG A 104 -12.69 4.43 3.01
N SER A 105 -12.12 4.37 4.20
CA SER A 105 -11.40 5.50 4.81
C SER A 105 -10.18 5.90 3.98
N ALA A 106 -9.41 4.93 3.50
CA ALA A 106 -8.25 5.17 2.63
C ALA A 106 -8.66 5.88 1.32
N VAL A 107 -9.73 5.41 0.65
CA VAL A 107 -10.25 6.05 -0.57
C VAL A 107 -10.75 7.48 -0.29
N SER A 108 -11.43 7.71 0.83
CA SER A 108 -11.87 9.05 1.22
C SER A 108 -10.69 10.00 1.47
N ILE A 109 -9.66 9.53 2.18
CA ILE A 109 -8.43 10.31 2.42
C ILE A 109 -7.72 10.62 1.09
N GLN A 110 -7.62 9.64 0.20
CA GLN A 110 -6.99 9.84 -1.11
C GLN A 110 -7.74 10.92 -1.90
N LYS A 111 -9.07 10.84 -1.99
CA LYS A 111 -9.87 11.83 -2.72
C LYS A 111 -9.71 13.25 -2.18
N VAL A 112 -9.65 13.42 -0.86
CA VAL A 112 -9.41 14.73 -0.23
C VAL A 112 -8.00 15.23 -0.55
N THR A 113 -7.02 14.33 -0.51
CA THR A 113 -5.62 14.64 -0.83
C THR A 113 -5.48 15.08 -2.28
N ASP A 114 -6.03 14.31 -3.23
CA ASP A 114 -5.99 14.62 -4.67
C ASP A 114 -6.62 15.98 -4.96
N ARG A 115 -7.76 16.28 -4.32
CA ARG A 115 -8.43 17.58 -4.45
C ARG A 115 -7.53 18.72 -3.96
N LYS A 116 -6.93 18.59 -2.78
CA LYS A 116 -6.05 19.62 -2.23
C LYS A 116 -4.80 19.82 -3.09
N LEU A 117 -4.24 18.75 -3.63
CA LEU A 117 -3.10 18.83 -4.55
C LEU A 117 -3.48 19.56 -5.85
N ALA A 118 -4.68 19.30 -6.40
CA ALA A 118 -5.17 20.02 -7.57
C ALA A 118 -5.41 21.52 -7.29
N GLU A 119 -5.91 21.87 -6.11
CA GLU A 119 -6.06 23.26 -5.67
C GLU A 119 -4.69 23.96 -5.58
N ILE A 120 -3.69 23.31 -4.97
CA ILE A 120 -2.31 23.83 -4.90
C ILE A 120 -1.71 24.03 -6.30
N GLU A 121 -1.93 23.09 -7.22
CA GLU A 121 -1.41 23.19 -8.58
C GLU A 121 -2.05 24.34 -9.36
N ALA A 122 -3.34 24.58 -9.17
CA ALA A 122 -4.02 25.74 -9.74
C ALA A 122 -3.49 27.07 -9.19
N GLU A 123 -3.17 27.13 -7.90
CA GLU A 123 -2.52 28.30 -7.28
C GLU A 123 -1.11 28.52 -7.83
N ARG A 124 -0.32 27.46 -8.01
CA ARG A 124 1.00 27.53 -8.64
C ARG A 124 0.94 28.08 -10.06
N GLU A 125 0.01 27.60 -10.87
CA GLU A 125 -0.16 28.08 -12.24
C GLU A 125 -0.62 29.54 -12.29
N LYS A 126 -1.39 29.99 -11.30
CA LYS A 126 -1.74 31.41 -11.15
C LYS A 126 -0.51 32.25 -10.81
N LEU A 127 0.29 31.81 -9.83
CA LEU A 127 1.52 32.50 -9.43
C LEU A 127 2.50 32.59 -10.58
N LYS A 128 2.70 31.49 -11.32
CA LYS A 128 3.57 31.45 -12.50
C LYS A 128 3.17 32.50 -13.55
N ARG A 129 1.87 32.62 -13.85
CA ARG A 129 1.38 33.67 -14.77
C ARG A 129 1.64 35.08 -14.26
N GLN A 130 1.56 35.30 -12.96
CA GLN A 130 1.88 36.60 -12.35
C GLN A 130 3.38 36.89 -12.43
N GLU A 131 4.23 35.88 -12.22
CA GLU A 131 5.69 36.00 -12.39
C GLU A 131 6.04 36.35 -13.84
N GLU A 132 5.47 35.65 -14.82
CA GLU A 132 5.66 35.92 -16.25
C GLU A 132 5.22 37.35 -16.65
N GLU A 133 4.10 37.84 -16.09
CA GLU A 133 3.62 39.21 -16.33
C GLU A 133 4.59 40.27 -15.78
N ILE A 134 5.13 40.05 -14.57
CA ILE A 134 6.11 40.94 -13.93
C ILE A 134 7.41 40.96 -14.74
N GLU A 135 7.93 39.79 -15.14
CA GLU A 135 9.12 39.68 -15.96
C GLU A 135 8.94 40.39 -17.31
N TRP A 136 7.79 40.22 -17.94
CA TRP A 136 7.46 40.93 -19.18
C TRP A 136 7.48 42.45 -18.98
N TYR A 137 6.81 42.95 -17.93
CA TYR A 137 6.76 44.38 -17.64
C TYR A 137 8.15 44.97 -17.35
N GLN A 138 8.98 44.23 -16.62
CA GLN A 138 10.37 44.62 -16.34
C GLN A 138 11.19 44.71 -17.63
N ASN A 139 11.13 43.68 -18.48
CA ASN A 139 11.87 43.65 -19.74
C ASN A 139 11.45 44.76 -20.69
N GLU A 140 10.14 45.01 -20.81
CA GLU A 140 9.58 46.08 -21.64
C GLU A 140 10.06 47.47 -21.17
N ASN A 141 10.10 47.71 -19.86
CA ASN A 141 10.61 48.96 -19.32
C ASN A 141 12.12 49.12 -19.54
N LEU A 142 12.90 48.06 -19.36
CA LEU A 142 14.34 48.07 -19.63
C LEU A 142 14.62 48.36 -21.10
N SER A 143 13.86 47.74 -22.01
CA SER A 143 13.95 48.00 -23.46
C SER A 143 13.68 49.47 -23.78
N LYS A 144 12.62 50.07 -23.21
CA LYS A 144 12.31 51.49 -23.41
C LYS A 144 13.40 52.42 -22.90
N ILE A 145 14.01 52.11 -21.76
CA ILE A 145 15.12 52.89 -21.20
C ILE A 145 16.33 52.80 -22.12
N GLN A 146 16.67 51.60 -22.61
CA GLN A 146 17.78 51.40 -23.55
C GLN A 146 17.55 52.18 -24.86
N ASP A 147 16.36 52.08 -25.45
CA ASP A 147 16.01 52.80 -26.68
C ASP A 147 16.11 54.32 -26.51
N SER A 148 15.67 54.86 -25.37
CA SER A 148 15.77 56.29 -25.07
C SER A 148 17.22 56.72 -24.93
N LEU A 149 18.02 55.95 -24.18
CA LEU A 149 19.43 56.23 -23.96
C LEU A 149 20.21 56.21 -25.28
N GLU A 150 19.93 55.23 -26.15
CA GLU A 150 20.56 55.12 -27.46
C GLU A 150 20.24 56.34 -28.34
N ARG A 151 18.97 56.78 -28.37
CA ARG A 151 18.59 58.02 -29.08
C ARG A 151 19.30 59.25 -28.56
N ASP A 152 19.38 59.40 -27.23
CA ASP A 152 20.05 60.54 -26.60
C ASP A 152 21.56 60.57 -26.91
N ILE A 153 22.21 59.40 -26.90
CA ILE A 153 23.62 59.25 -27.30
C ILE A 153 23.80 59.67 -28.77
N PHE A 154 22.95 59.17 -29.67
CA PHE A 154 23.04 59.53 -31.09
C PHE A 154 22.81 61.02 -31.34
N ALA A 155 21.85 61.63 -30.64
CA ALA A 155 21.60 63.07 -30.73
C ALA A 155 22.81 63.88 -30.24
N ALA A 156 23.42 63.49 -29.12
CA ALA A 156 24.62 64.14 -28.60
C ALA A 156 25.82 63.99 -29.54
N MET A 157 26.01 62.82 -30.16
CA MET A 157 27.05 62.59 -31.17
C MET A 157 26.86 63.46 -32.42
N ALA A 158 25.62 63.61 -32.90
CA ALA A 158 25.32 64.47 -34.04
C ALA A 158 25.61 65.95 -33.72
N GLN A 159 25.18 66.43 -32.55
CA GLN A 159 25.50 67.80 -32.10
C GLN A 159 27.00 68.02 -31.98
N ALA A 160 27.74 67.07 -31.41
CA ALA A 160 29.20 67.18 -31.29
C ALA A 160 29.88 67.27 -32.66
N LYS A 161 29.39 66.51 -33.66
CA LYS A 161 29.88 66.60 -35.04
C LYS A 161 29.64 67.98 -35.65
N ASP A 162 28.46 68.56 -35.45
CA ASP A 162 28.11 69.88 -35.99
C ASP A 162 28.87 71.03 -35.30
N THR A 163 29.37 70.80 -34.10
CA THR A 163 30.11 71.80 -33.29
C THR A 163 31.63 71.72 -33.49
N LEU A 164 32.13 70.64 -34.07
CA LEU A 164 33.56 70.51 -34.40
C LEU A 164 33.85 71.28 -35.70
N PRO A 165 34.85 72.18 -35.72
CA PRO A 165 35.23 72.87 -36.95
C PRO A 165 35.77 71.86 -37.97
N ASP A 166 35.42 72.06 -39.25
CA ASP A 166 36.00 71.29 -40.37
C ASP A 166 37.52 71.35 -40.27
N ILE A 167 38.15 70.18 -40.08
CA ILE A 167 39.60 69.98 -40.19
C ILE A 167 39.90 69.57 -41.63
#